data_AF-A0A3E2SUF8-F1
#
_entry.id   AF-A0A3E2SUF8-F1
#
_cell.length_a   1.000
_cell.length_b   1.000
_cell.length_c   1.000
_cell.angle_alpha   90.00
_cell.angle_beta   90.00
_cell.angle_gamma   90.00
#
_symmetry.space_group_name_H-M   'P 1'
#
loop_
_entity.id
_entity.type
_entity.pdbx_description
1 polymer ?
#
loop_
_entity_poly.entity_id
_entity_poly.type
_entity_poly.pdbx_seq_one_letter_code
_entity_poly.pdbx_strand_id
1 'polypeptide(L)'
;MEVHMEKDKKVTALYCRLSKDDGSNSESLSIRTQKAMLMEYATRNGFGNCQYYVDDGYSGTNSDRPAFQELLDDIREGKVATVITKDQSRLGRNHIETGT
;
A
#
# COMPACT_ATOMS: atom_id res chain seq x y z
N MET A 1 -31.73 -11.97 11.71
CA MET A 1 -30.40 -12.62 11.69
C MET A 1 -29.37 -11.52 11.75
N GLU A 2 -28.55 -11.58 12.79
CA GLU A 2 -27.61 -10.55 13.20
C GLU A 2 -26.43 -10.50 12.22
N VAL A 3 -26.32 -9.43 11.44
CA VAL A 3 -25.13 -9.14 10.62
C VAL A 3 -24.03 -8.64 11.54
N HIS A 4 -23.36 -9.58 12.19
CA HIS A 4 -22.23 -9.36 13.07
C HIS A 4 -21.07 -8.68 12.32
N MET A 5 -20.70 -7.48 12.79
CA MET A 5 -19.34 -6.92 12.84
C MET A 5 -18.28 -7.51 11.88
N GLU A 6 -18.29 -7.09 10.61
CA GLU A 6 -17.15 -7.28 9.68
C GLU A 6 -16.30 -6.01 9.50
N LYS A 7 -16.70 -4.87 10.10
CA LYS A 7 -15.93 -3.61 9.99
C LYS A 7 -14.68 -3.58 10.88
N ASP A 8 -14.64 -4.37 11.95
CA ASP A 8 -13.57 -4.33 12.96
C ASP A 8 -12.36 -5.24 12.67
N LYS A 9 -12.36 -6.01 11.57
CA LYS A 9 -11.23 -6.87 11.18
C LYS A 9 -10.48 -6.41 9.94
N LYS A 10 -10.95 -5.35 9.28
CA LYS A 10 -10.32 -4.89 8.04
C LYS A 10 -8.98 -4.24 8.33
N VAL A 11 -8.03 -4.43 7.41
CA VAL A 11 -6.64 -3.98 7.57
C VAL A 11 -6.45 -2.61 6.91
N THR A 12 -5.51 -1.85 7.45
CA THR A 12 -5.00 -0.64 6.81
C THR A 12 -3.74 -1.02 6.03
N ALA A 13 -3.81 -1.03 4.72
CA ALA A 13 -2.67 -1.31 3.86
C ALA A 13 -1.75 -0.10 3.75
N LEU A 14 -0.48 -0.26 4.08
CA LEU A 14 0.58 0.73 3.94
C LEU A 14 1.46 0.33 2.75
N TYR A 15 1.28 1.00 1.61
CA TYR A 15 1.99 0.65 0.37
C TYR A 15 3.23 1.53 0.15
N CYS A 16 4.40 0.88 0.15
CA CYS A 16 5.70 1.47 -0.12
C CYS A 16 6.26 0.97 -1.47
N ARG A 17 6.84 1.89 -2.27
CA ARG A 17 7.54 1.53 -3.51
C ARG A 17 8.89 2.23 -3.58
N LEU A 18 9.93 1.47 -3.89
CA LEU A 18 11.25 1.97 -4.26
C LEU A 18 11.48 1.68 -5.74
N SER A 19 11.66 2.74 -6.53
CA SER A 19 12.03 2.60 -7.94
C SER A 19 13.52 2.38 -8.07
N LYS A 20 13.91 1.48 -8.97
CA LYS A 20 15.31 1.18 -9.30
C LYS A 20 16.12 2.42 -9.74
N ASP A 21 15.44 3.44 -10.25
CA ASP A 21 16.01 4.73 -10.67
C ASP A 21 16.32 5.67 -9.48
N ASP A 22 15.67 5.48 -8.33
CA ASP A 22 15.90 6.25 -7.09
C ASP A 22 17.10 5.69 -6.28
N GLY A 23 17.81 4.70 -6.84
CA GLY A 23 18.85 3.89 -6.22
C GLY A 23 20.15 4.63 -5.94
N SER A 24 20.13 5.59 -5.02
CA SER A 24 21.33 6.16 -4.41
C SER A 24 21.68 5.40 -3.14
N ASN A 25 22.55 4.39 -3.25
CA ASN A 25 23.43 3.75 -2.24
C ASN A 25 22.89 3.47 -0.81
N SER A 26 21.59 3.58 -0.56
CA SER A 26 20.96 3.54 0.76
C SER A 26 19.49 3.10 0.67
N GLU A 27 19.19 2.15 -0.23
CA GLU A 27 17.85 1.58 -0.47
C GLU A 27 17.15 1.15 0.84
N SER A 28 17.93 0.62 1.78
CA SER A 28 17.48 0.19 3.10
C SER A 28 17.02 1.33 4.00
N LEU A 29 17.61 2.53 3.90
CA LEU A 29 17.12 3.71 4.63
C LEU A 29 15.85 4.27 4.02
N SER A 30 15.75 4.28 2.69
CA SER A 30 14.59 4.82 1.97
C SER A 30 13.31 4.04 2.28
N ILE A 31 13.35 2.71 2.35
CA ILE A 31 12.19 1.89 2.71
C ILE A 31 11.83 2.02 4.19
N ARG A 32 12.82 2.01 5.10
CA ARG A 32 12.57 2.18 6.54
C ARG A 32 11.91 3.52 6.83
N THR A 33 12.40 4.59 6.21
CA THR A 33 11.82 5.94 6.33
C THR A 33 10.39 5.98 5.80
N GLN A 34 10.12 5.36 4.65
CA GLN A 34 8.76 5.28 4.10
C GLN A 34 7.82 4.51 5.04
N LYS A 35 8.23 3.35 5.55
CA LYS A 35 7.43 2.58 6.50
C LYS A 35 7.09 3.39 7.75
N ALA A 36 8.09 4.03 8.35
CA ALA A 36 7.90 4.86 9.54
C ALA A 36 6.94 6.03 9.26
N MET A 37 7.10 6.72 8.13
CA MET A 37 6.23 7.82 7.71
C MET A 37 4.77 7.37 7.54
N LEU A 38 4.54 6.25 6.86
CA LEU A 38 3.18 5.73 6.64
C LEU A 38 2.53 5.25 7.94
N MET A 39 3.29 4.59 8.81
CA MET A 39 2.78 4.13 10.10
C MET A 39 2.52 5.28 11.07
N GLU A 40 3.37 6.31 11.07
CA GLU A 40 3.12 7.52 11.85
C GLU A 40 1.84 8.21 11.39
N TYR A 41 1.66 8.35 10.07
CA TYR A 41 0.43 8.90 9.50
C TYR A 41 -0.78 8.04 9.88
N ALA A 42 -0.67 6.72 9.77
CA ALA A 42 -1.73 5.78 10.13
C ALA A 42 -2.15 5.96 11.60
N THR A 43 -1.16 5.94 12.49
CA THR A 43 -1.35 6.07 13.95
C THR A 43 -1.95 7.43 14.30
N ARG A 44 -1.43 8.52 13.74
CA ARG A 44 -1.92 9.90 13.99
C ARG A 44 -3.37 10.09 13.59
N ASN A 45 -3.82 9.40 12.54
CA ASN A 45 -5.20 9.48 12.05
C ASN A 45 -6.10 8.37 12.61
N GLY A 46 -5.62 7.55 13.55
CA GLY A 46 -6.41 6.50 14.20
C GLY A 46 -6.65 5.26 13.34
N PHE A 47 -5.85 5.04 12.29
CA PHE A 47 -5.91 3.82 11.50
C PHE A 47 -5.23 2.66 12.24
N GLY A 48 -6.03 1.64 12.60
CA GLY A 48 -5.56 0.40 13.22
C GLY A 48 -5.26 -0.71 12.20
N ASN A 49 -4.77 -1.85 12.69
CA ASN A 49 -4.57 -3.08 11.92
C ASN A 49 -3.73 -2.86 10.65
N CYS A 50 -2.59 -2.17 10.79
CA CYS A 50 -1.73 -1.80 9.68
C CYS A 50 -0.93 -2.99 9.13
N GLN A 51 -0.97 -3.20 7.80
CA GLN A 51 -0.15 -4.17 7.08
C GLN A 51 0.71 -3.48 6.02
N TYR A 52 1.95 -3.92 5.85
CA TYR A 52 2.87 -3.32 4.89
C TYR A 52 2.94 -4.12 3.60
N TYR A 53 2.79 -3.43 2.48
CA TYR A 53 3.00 -3.95 1.13
C TYR A 53 4.18 -3.19 0.52
N VAL A 54 5.25 -3.88 0.16
CA VAL A 54 6.52 -3.24 -0.24
C VAL A 54 7.01 -3.82 -1.55
N ASP A 55 7.12 -2.96 -2.56
CA ASP A 55 7.78 -3.27 -3.83
C ASP A 55 9.16 -2.60 -3.85
N ASP A 56 10.23 -3.42 -3.79
CA ASP A 56 11.64 -3.00 -3.84
C ASP A 56 12.23 -3.22 -5.23
N GLY A 57 12.81 -2.19 -5.84
CA GLY A 57 13.48 -2.29 -7.14
C GLY A 57 12.56 -2.25 -8.37
N TYR A 58 11.32 -1.77 -8.22
CA TYR A 58 10.33 -1.75 -9.31
C TYR A 58 10.07 -0.33 -9.84
N SER A 59 10.38 -0.12 -11.12
CA SER A 59 10.11 1.13 -11.83
C SER A 59 8.60 1.36 -12.03
N GLY A 60 8.19 2.62 -12.14
CA GLY A 60 6.79 3.01 -12.38
C GLY A 60 6.17 2.47 -13.69
N THR A 61 6.98 1.88 -14.57
CA THR A 61 6.61 1.26 -15.84
C THR A 61 6.59 -0.27 -15.81
N ASN A 62 7.12 -0.91 -14.75
CA ASN A 62 7.05 -2.36 -14.61
C ASN A 62 5.71 -2.77 -14.02
N SER A 63 5.04 -3.69 -14.72
CA SER A 63 3.79 -4.34 -14.33
C SER A 63 4.00 -5.49 -13.33
N ASP A 64 5.24 -5.93 -13.15
CA ASP A 64 5.63 -6.90 -12.11
C ASP A 64 5.72 -6.14 -10.78
N ARG A 65 4.64 -6.15 -9.99
CA ARG A 65 4.59 -5.53 -8.65
C ARG A 65 3.88 -6.50 -7.71
N PRO A 66 4.59 -7.51 -7.19
CA PRO A 66 3.96 -8.58 -6.42
C PRO A 66 3.21 -8.04 -5.20
N ALA A 67 3.79 -7.11 -4.45
CA ALA A 67 3.14 -6.57 -3.25
C ALA A 67 1.92 -5.72 -3.60
N PHE A 68 1.96 -5.00 -4.73
CA PHE A 68 0.78 -4.29 -5.24
C PHE A 68 -0.32 -5.26 -5.69
N GLN A 69 0.04 -6.38 -6.32
CA GLN A 69 -0.93 -7.39 -6.74
C GLN A 69 -1.57 -8.09 -5.54
N GLU A 70 -0.80 -8.41 -4.50
CA GLU A 70 -1.32 -8.93 -3.23
C GLU A 70 -2.28 -7.93 -2.57
N LEU A 71 -1.91 -6.64 -2.55
CA LEU A 71 -2.79 -5.58 -2.05
C LEU A 71 -4.13 -5.55 -2.83
N LEU A 72 -4.08 -5.65 -4.16
CA LEU A 72 -5.30 -5.67 -4.97
C LEU A 72 -6.15 -6.91 -4.70
N ASP A 73 -5.55 -8.06 -4.45
CA ASP A 73 -6.26 -9.29 -4.10
C ASP A 73 -6.95 -9.15 -2.73
N ASP A 74 -6.23 -8.66 -1.72
CA ASP A 74 -6.78 -8.42 -0.38
C ASP A 74 -7.90 -7.35 -0.39
N ILE A 75 -7.83 -6.36 -1.30
CA ILE A 75 -8.92 -5.41 -1.55
C ILE A 75 -10.14 -6.14 -2.15
N ARG A 76 -9.93 -7.00 -3.15
CA ARG A 76 -11.01 -7.77 -3.80
C ARG A 76 -11.68 -8.75 -2.85
N GLU A 77 -10.92 -9.35 -1.95
CA GLU A 77 -11.43 -10.21 -0.88
C GLU A 77 -12.09 -9.43 0.26
N GLY A 78 -12.08 -8.09 0.22
CA GLY A 78 -12.71 -7.23 1.22
C GLY A 78 -11.96 -7.13 2.55
N LYS A 79 -10.71 -7.62 2.60
CA LYS A 79 -9.84 -7.62 3.78
C LYS A 79 -9.28 -6.23 4.08
N VAL A 80 -9.01 -5.41 3.05
CA VAL A 80 -8.46 -4.06 3.20
C VAL A 80 -9.59 -3.03 3.30
N ALA A 81 -9.55 -2.19 4.34
CA ALA A 81 -10.45 -1.04 4.49
C ALA A 81 -9.87 0.26 3.94
N THR A 82 -8.57 0.46 4.14
CA THR A 82 -7.88 1.72 3.83
C THR A 82 -6.53 1.42 3.21
N VAL A 83 -6.18 2.16 2.16
CA VAL A 83 -4.83 2.14 1.58
C VAL A 83 -4.17 3.49 1.83
N ILE A 84 -2.97 3.47 2.40
CA ILE A 84 -2.15 4.64 2.66
C ILE A 84 -0.86 4.48 1.86
N THR A 85 -0.53 5.50 1.07
CA THR A 85 0.71 5.57 0.30
C THR A 85 1.27 6.98 0.36
N LYS A 86 2.56 7.15 0.02
CA LYS A 86 3.23 8.45 0.06
C LYS A 86 2.60 9.45 -0.92
N ASP A 87 2.26 8.99 -2.12
CA ASP A 87 1.74 9.82 -3.20
C ASP A 87 1.02 8.98 -4.26
N GLN A 88 0.08 9.59 -5.01
CA GLN A 88 -0.74 8.89 -6.01
C GLN A 88 0.09 8.19 -7.11
N SER A 89 1.30 8.67 -7.41
CA SER A 89 2.16 8.04 -8.43
C SER A 89 2.60 6.62 -8.04
N ARG A 90 2.42 6.24 -6.78
CA ARG A 90 2.71 4.91 -6.25
C ARG A 90 1.71 3.86 -6.72
N LEU A 91 0.42 4.21 -6.82
CA LEU A 91 -0.64 3.30 -7.27
C LEU A 91 -0.62 3.07 -8.79
N GLY A 92 -0.13 4.04 -9.56
CA GLY A 92 -0.04 3.95 -11.02
C GLY A 92 -0.34 5.29 -11.68
N ARG A 93 0.10 5.47 -12.92
CA ARG A 93 -0.24 6.65 -13.76
C ARG A 93 -1.46 6.43 -14.64
N ASN A 94 -2.03 5.22 -14.64
CA ASN A 94 -3.22 4.90 -15.42
C ASN A 94 -4.46 5.18 -14.59
N HIS A 95 -5.02 6.35 -14.87
CA HIS A 95 -6.36 6.77 -14.51
C HIS A 95 -7.36 5.69 -14.93
N ILE A 96 -8.14 5.18 -13.97
CA ILE A 96 -9.46 4.53 -14.12
C ILE A 96 -9.64 3.46 -15.22
N GLU A 97 -9.55 2.19 -14.82
CA GLU A 97 -10.51 1.19 -15.30
C GLU A 97 -11.61 1.05 -14.24
N THR A 98 -12.57 1.95 -14.25
CA THR A 98 -13.84 1.76 -13.55
C THR A 98 -14.72 0.94 -14.49
N GLY A 99 -14.81 -0.37 -14.25
CA GLY A 99 -15.75 -1.25 -14.95
C GLY A 99 -17.17 -0.73 -14.77
N THR A 100 -17.88 -0.59 -15.90
CA THR A 100 -19.33 -0.30 -15.96
C THR A 100 -20.13 -1.50 -15.50
#